data_AF-A0A453R8C5-F1
#
_entry.id   AF-A0A453R8C5-F1
#
_cell.length_a   1.000
_cell.length_b   1.000
_cell.length_c   1.000
_cell.angle_alpha   90.00
_cell.angle_beta   90.00
_cell.angle_gamma   90.00
#
_symmetry.space_group_name_H-M   'P 1'
#
loop_
_entity.id
_entity.type
_entity.pdbx_description
1 polymer ?
#
loop_
_entity_poly.entity_id
_entity_poly.type
_entity_poly.pdbx_seq_one_letter_code
_entity_poly.pdbx_strand_id
1 'polypeptide(L)'
;MRCVQDLNDDSRFIEFYNLVFMQYNKNDDGSLEPLKQKNIDTGMGLERMARILQNVPNNYETDLIFPIMEKAASMALVSYSKADNAMRTNLKVIGDHMRAVVYLISDGVIPSNIGRGYVVRRLIRRVVRTGRLIGMRGDGHENSEGAFLPSLAETVISLSSEIDPDVESRRKSILGELQREELRFVQTLGRGEKLLDELLDEALGSAGDIGDKPCLSGKDVFLLYDTYGFPIEITAEIASERGVTIDMKGFDIEMENQRKQSQAAHNVIKLSVGNETEIIKSIPDTEFLGYESLFATAVVKGILINGNPVENVSEGTDVEILLDRTPFYAESGGQVGDNGFLYVYGEEGGKQNAVIEIKDVQKSLGNIFVHKGTIKQGSVEVGKKIDAAVDGKLRQGAKV
;
A
#
# COMPACT_ATOMS: atom_id res chain seq x y z
N MET A 1 10.83 13.65 41.68
CA MET A 1 11.45 14.70 40.86
C MET A 1 10.66 14.76 39.55
N ARG A 2 9.76 15.73 39.38
CA ARG A 2 9.05 15.92 38.10
C ARG A 2 10.01 16.66 37.17
N CYS A 3 10.69 15.93 36.28
CA CYS A 3 11.40 16.55 35.18
C CYS A 3 10.46 16.52 33.97
N VAL A 4 9.62 17.54 33.85
CA VAL A 4 9.01 17.90 32.56
C VAL A 4 9.72 19.18 32.16
N GLN A 5 10.95 19.02 31.70
CA GLN A 5 11.66 20.04 30.95
C GLN A 5 11.73 19.50 29.54
N ASP A 6 11.13 20.25 28.60
CA ASP A 6 11.09 19.91 27.18
C ASP A 6 12.54 19.76 26.69
N LEU A 7 13.00 18.51 26.55
CA LEU A 7 14.35 18.15 26.11
C LEU A 7 14.54 18.33 24.59
N ASN A 8 13.53 18.88 23.90
CA ASN A 8 13.49 18.91 22.45
C ASN A 8 14.41 19.95 21.79
N ASP A 9 15.10 20.81 22.56
CA ASP A 9 15.86 21.92 21.97
C ASP A 9 17.26 22.21 22.56
N ASP A 10 17.76 21.40 23.52
CA ASP A 10 19.11 21.61 24.09
C ASP A 10 20.09 20.51 23.66
N SER A 11 20.94 20.84 22.69
CA SER A 11 22.06 20.00 22.22
C SER A 11 23.05 19.54 23.32
N ARG A 12 22.95 20.10 24.53
CA ARG A 12 23.77 19.75 25.69
C ARG A 12 23.44 18.39 26.31
N PHE A 13 22.19 17.93 26.24
CA PHE A 13 21.74 16.72 26.93
C PHE A 13 21.20 15.69 25.95
N ILE A 14 21.45 14.41 26.23
CA ILE A 14 20.95 13.28 25.44
C ILE A 14 20.20 12.37 26.41
N GLU A 15 18.91 12.19 26.20
CA GLU A 15 18.16 11.10 26.83
C GLU A 15 18.64 9.79 26.19
N PHE A 16 19.17 8.84 26.96
CA PHE A 16 19.57 7.53 26.42
C PHE A 16 18.87 6.35 27.11
N TYR A 17 18.21 6.60 28.24
CA TYR A 17 17.50 5.58 29.01
C TYR A 17 16.27 6.17 29.71
N ASN A 18 15.13 5.51 29.56
CA ASN A 18 13.89 5.80 30.27
C ASN A 18 13.47 4.60 31.15
N LEU A 19 12.96 4.90 32.36
CA LEU A 19 12.43 3.95 33.34
C LEU A 19 11.00 4.35 33.70
N VAL A 20 10.02 3.63 33.16
CA VAL A 20 8.58 3.86 33.36
C VAL A 20 8.03 2.85 34.37
N PHE A 21 7.57 3.36 35.50
CA PHE A 21 6.91 2.54 36.52
C PHE A 21 5.41 2.52 36.24
N MET A 22 4.94 1.52 35.50
CA MET A 22 3.53 1.41 35.12
C MET A 22 2.67 1.10 36.34
N GLN A 23 1.68 1.97 36.60
CA GLN A 23 0.84 1.89 37.79
C GLN A 23 -0.66 1.89 37.50
N TYR A 24 -1.09 2.42 36.35
CA TYR A 24 -2.50 2.64 36.04
C TYR A 24 -2.82 2.27 34.59
N ASN A 25 -4.04 1.75 34.38
CA ASN A 25 -4.72 1.74 33.09
C ASN A 25 -5.44 3.08 32.91
N LYS A 26 -5.40 3.63 31.70
CA LYS A 26 -6.20 4.79 31.31
C LYS A 26 -7.42 4.30 30.54
N ASN A 27 -8.60 4.60 31.07
CA ASN A 27 -9.88 4.28 30.42
C ASN A 27 -10.24 5.33 29.36
N ASP A 28 -11.20 5.02 28.50
CA ASP A 28 -11.65 5.91 27.41
C ASP A 28 -12.21 7.25 27.90
N ASP A 29 -12.77 7.27 29.11
CA ASP A 29 -13.25 8.48 29.79
C ASP A 29 -12.13 9.32 30.44
N GLY A 30 -10.88 8.85 30.34
CA GLY A 30 -9.69 9.47 30.92
C GLY A 30 -9.44 9.12 32.39
N SER A 31 -10.29 8.31 33.03
CA SER A 31 -10.07 7.85 34.40
C SER A 31 -8.87 6.89 34.47
N LEU A 32 -8.21 6.86 35.64
CA LEU A 32 -7.05 6.01 35.90
C LEU A 32 -7.41 4.91 36.89
N GLU A 33 -7.36 3.66 36.45
CA GLU A 33 -7.58 2.48 37.29
C GLU A 33 -6.24 1.84 37.66
N PRO A 34 -5.97 1.52 38.95
CA PRO A 34 -4.74 0.84 39.33
C PRO A 34 -4.55 -0.50 38.61
N LEU A 35 -3.35 -0.75 38.09
CA LEU A 35 -2.99 -2.04 37.50
C LEU A 35 -3.03 -3.15 38.55
N LYS A 36 -3.67 -4.28 38.22
CA LYS A 36 -3.64 -5.51 39.06
C LYS A 36 -2.22 -6.01 39.29
N GLN A 37 -1.38 -5.91 38.27
CA GLN A 37 0.04 -6.22 38.35
C GLN A 37 0.85 -5.05 37.79
N LYS A 38 1.71 -4.47 38.63
CA LYS A 38 2.61 -3.38 38.25
C LYS A 38 3.87 -3.96 37.62
N ASN A 39 4.41 -3.25 36.64
CA ASN A 39 5.65 -3.61 35.95
C ASN A 39 6.52 -2.37 35.77
N ILE A 40 7.80 -2.61 35.51
CA ILE A 40 8.74 -1.58 35.10
C ILE A 40 8.96 -1.78 33.61
N ASP A 41 8.59 -0.79 32.82
CA ASP A 41 8.91 -0.71 31.39
C ASP A 41 10.16 0.16 31.24
N THR A 42 11.20 -0.41 30.64
CA THR A 42 12.50 0.28 30.52
C THR A 42 12.92 0.28 29.07
N GLY A 43 13.36 1.43 28.56
CA GLY A 43 13.81 1.58 27.19
C GLY A 43 15.15 2.30 27.15
N MET A 44 16.22 1.59 26.82
CA MET A 44 17.54 2.18 26.55
C MET A 44 17.76 2.25 25.04
N GLY A 45 18.01 3.44 24.51
CA GLY A 45 18.21 3.64 23.08
C GLY A 45 19.59 3.14 22.65
N LEU A 46 19.65 1.99 21.98
CA LEU A 46 20.90 1.37 21.54
C LEU A 46 21.72 2.31 20.63
N GLU A 47 21.08 2.97 19.66
CA GLU A 47 21.74 3.92 18.76
C GLU A 47 22.29 5.15 19.50
N ARG A 48 21.59 5.60 20.54
CA ARG A 48 22.05 6.72 21.39
C ARG A 48 23.23 6.29 22.25
N MET A 49 23.23 5.06 22.75
CA MET A 49 24.38 4.48 23.45
C MET A 49 25.59 4.29 22.51
N ALA A 50 25.37 3.80 21.30
CA ALA A 50 26.40 3.67 20.28
C ALA A 50 27.04 5.04 19.96
N ARG A 51 26.21 6.09 19.77
CA ARG A 51 26.69 7.46 19.60
C ARG A 51 27.63 7.91 20.72
N ILE A 52 27.24 7.66 21.98
CA ILE A 52 28.03 8.03 23.16
C ILE A 52 29.36 7.26 23.19
N LEU A 53 29.31 5.94 23.01
CA LEU A 53 30.49 5.07 23.11
C LEU A 53 31.48 5.29 21.97
N GLN A 54 30.98 5.56 20.76
CA GLN A 54 31.79 5.84 19.57
C GLN A 54 32.23 7.32 19.50
N ASN A 55 31.72 8.17 20.38
CA ASN A 55 32.02 9.59 20.45
C ASN A 55 31.78 10.33 19.12
N VAL A 56 30.63 10.03 18.47
CA VAL A 56 30.22 10.62 17.19
C VAL A 56 29.12 11.68 17.40
N PRO A 57 29.01 12.69 16.51
CA PRO A 57 28.19 13.86 16.79
C PRO A 57 26.68 13.58 16.76
N ASN A 58 26.22 12.51 16.12
CA ASN A 58 24.80 12.14 16.04
C ASN A 58 24.61 10.64 15.82
N ASN A 59 23.37 10.15 15.94
CA ASN A 59 23.06 8.72 15.86
C ASN A 59 23.32 8.10 14.47
N TYR A 60 23.37 8.92 13.41
CA TYR A 60 23.54 8.46 12.04
C TYR A 60 25.00 8.25 11.65
N GLU A 61 25.93 8.89 12.37
CA GLU A 61 27.38 8.76 12.17
C GLU A 61 27.97 7.58 12.97
N THR A 62 27.11 6.66 13.42
CA THR A 62 27.52 5.41 14.05
C THR A 62 27.83 4.34 13.01
N ASP A 63 28.57 3.30 13.40
CA ASP A 63 28.83 2.11 12.58
C ASP A 63 27.55 1.37 12.10
N LEU A 64 26.40 1.62 12.72
CA LEU A 64 25.11 1.05 12.33
C LEU A 64 24.48 1.68 11.08
N ILE A 65 24.72 2.96 10.81
CA ILE A 65 24.02 3.73 9.76
C ILE A 65 24.99 4.40 8.79
N PHE A 66 26.14 4.89 9.29
CA PHE A 66 27.09 5.65 8.50
C PHE A 66 27.57 4.93 7.23
N PRO A 67 27.85 3.59 7.24
CA PRO A 67 28.27 2.92 6.02
C PRO A 67 27.19 2.93 4.91
N ILE A 68 25.91 2.92 5.28
CA ILE A 68 24.79 3.04 4.33
C ILE A 68 24.76 4.45 3.73
N MET A 69 25.00 5.47 4.56
CA MET A 69 25.08 6.87 4.13
C MET A 69 26.29 7.13 3.23
N GLU A 70 27.44 6.53 3.53
CA GLU A 70 28.63 6.60 2.66
C GLU A 70 28.37 5.95 1.30
N LYS A 71 27.71 4.78 1.28
CA LYS A 71 27.29 4.15 0.04
C LYS A 71 26.37 5.06 -0.78
N ALA A 72 25.37 5.67 -0.14
CA ALA A 72 24.48 6.63 -0.81
C ALA A 72 25.24 7.86 -1.33
N ALA A 73 26.15 8.43 -0.54
CA ALA A 73 26.97 9.57 -0.95
C ALA A 73 27.85 9.23 -2.16
N SER A 74 28.48 8.05 -2.16
CA SER A 74 29.27 7.55 -3.28
C SER A 74 28.43 7.39 -4.54
N MET A 75 27.22 6.85 -4.44
CA MET A 75 26.30 6.71 -5.58
C MET A 75 25.80 8.06 -6.10
N ALA A 76 25.73 9.08 -5.24
CA ALA A 76 25.40 10.45 -5.59
C ALA A 76 26.61 11.26 -6.10
N LEU A 77 27.81 10.67 -6.13
CA LEU A 77 29.08 11.35 -6.45
C LEU A 77 29.38 12.55 -5.55
N VAL A 78 28.96 12.46 -4.28
CA VAL A 78 29.16 13.49 -3.26
C VAL A 78 30.07 12.97 -2.15
N SER A 79 30.93 13.84 -1.62
CA SER A 79 31.71 13.57 -0.41
C SER A 79 30.94 14.01 0.82
N TYR A 80 30.61 13.08 1.74
CA TYR A 80 29.89 13.38 2.98
C TYR A 80 30.58 14.49 3.81
N SER A 81 31.90 14.45 3.93
CA SER A 81 32.66 15.45 4.69
C SER A 81 32.55 16.87 4.12
N LYS A 82 32.32 17.00 2.80
CA LYS A 82 32.18 18.28 2.10
C LYS A 82 30.72 18.69 1.83
N ALA A 83 29.78 17.80 2.11
CA ALA A 83 28.36 18.05 1.93
C ALA A 83 27.86 19.11 2.91
N ASP A 84 26.97 19.98 2.41
CA ASP A 84 26.23 20.93 3.25
C ASP A 84 25.19 20.23 4.14
N ASN A 85 24.52 21.01 5.00
CA ASN A 85 23.54 20.45 5.93
C ASN A 85 22.33 19.82 5.24
N ALA A 86 21.89 20.36 4.10
CA ALA A 86 20.75 19.84 3.35
C ALA A 86 21.08 18.46 2.75
N MET A 87 22.23 18.35 2.09
CA MET A 87 22.74 17.10 1.54
C MET A 87 22.99 16.05 2.63
N ARG A 88 23.59 16.43 3.77
CA ARG A 88 23.75 15.51 4.92
C ARG A 88 22.41 15.04 5.47
N THR A 89 21.39 15.89 5.48
CA THR A 89 20.04 15.53 5.92
C THR A 89 19.42 14.51 4.97
N ASN A 90 19.53 14.73 3.65
CA ASN A 90 19.08 13.76 2.65
C ASN A 90 19.77 12.40 2.78
N LEU A 91 21.09 12.38 3.00
CA LEU A 91 21.82 11.14 3.22
C LEU A 91 21.39 10.42 4.51
N LYS A 92 21.10 11.15 5.59
CA LYS A 92 20.55 10.58 6.83
C LYS A 92 19.19 9.94 6.60
N VAL A 93 18.29 10.60 5.86
CA VAL A 93 16.97 10.07 5.48
C VAL A 93 17.12 8.76 4.70
N ILE A 94 18.02 8.72 3.70
CA ILE A 94 18.30 7.50 2.93
C ILE A 94 18.82 6.38 3.83
N GLY A 95 19.83 6.65 4.66
CA GLY A 95 20.46 5.65 5.52
C GLY A 95 19.49 5.03 6.53
N ASP A 96 18.75 5.87 7.24
CA ASP A 96 17.77 5.45 8.25
C ASP A 96 16.63 4.63 7.64
N HIS A 97 16.01 5.15 6.57
CA HIS A 97 14.87 4.49 5.98
C HIS A 97 15.24 3.22 5.22
N MET A 98 16.43 3.15 4.61
CA MET A 98 16.90 1.90 4.02
C MET A 98 17.11 0.81 5.05
N ARG A 99 17.68 1.15 6.22
CA ARG A 99 17.79 0.19 7.32
C ARG A 99 16.41 -0.29 7.74
N ALA A 100 15.47 0.62 8.00
CA ALA A 100 14.11 0.27 8.41
C ALA A 100 13.37 -0.61 7.38
N VAL A 101 13.43 -0.26 6.09
CA VAL A 101 12.75 -0.98 5.02
C VAL A 101 13.29 -2.41 4.87
N VAL A 102 14.61 -2.60 4.93
CA VAL A 102 15.22 -3.93 4.81
C VAL A 102 14.76 -4.86 5.94
N TYR A 103 14.74 -4.38 7.18
CA TYR A 103 14.22 -5.15 8.31
C TYR A 103 12.72 -5.44 8.19
N LEU A 104 11.91 -4.45 7.78
CA LEU A 104 10.47 -4.67 7.58
C LEU A 104 10.16 -5.73 6.51
N ILE A 105 10.90 -5.72 5.39
CA ILE A 105 10.73 -6.75 4.35
C ILE A 105 11.27 -8.11 4.83
N SER A 106 12.36 -8.12 5.60
CA SER A 106 12.87 -9.32 6.27
C SER A 106 11.78 -9.94 7.18
N ASP A 107 11.07 -9.12 7.96
CA ASP A 107 9.96 -9.57 8.80
C ASP A 107 8.71 -10.03 8.01
N GLY A 108 8.75 -9.94 6.68
CA GLY A 108 7.68 -10.40 5.78
C GLY A 108 6.63 -9.35 5.47
N VAL A 109 6.90 -8.06 5.74
CA VAL A 109 6.01 -6.97 5.32
C VAL A 109 6.23 -6.69 3.83
N ILE A 110 5.19 -6.88 3.03
CA ILE A 110 5.21 -6.61 1.58
C ILE A 110 4.65 -5.21 1.32
N PRO A 111 5.28 -4.37 0.48
CA PRO A 111 4.75 -3.07 0.06
C PRO A 111 3.32 -3.17 -0.48
N SER A 112 2.40 -2.33 0.02
CA SER A 112 1.00 -2.32 -0.41
C SER A 112 0.35 -0.95 -0.19
N ASN A 113 -0.93 -0.78 -0.54
CA ASN A 113 -1.67 0.47 -0.31
C ASN A 113 -2.35 0.53 1.07
N ILE A 114 -2.19 -0.49 1.94
CA ILE A 114 -2.91 -0.59 3.21
C ILE A 114 -2.01 -1.08 4.36
N GLY A 115 -2.39 -0.72 5.58
CA GLY A 115 -1.79 -1.25 6.82
C GLY A 115 -0.26 -1.08 6.85
N ARG A 116 0.45 -2.15 7.25
CA ARG A 116 1.92 -2.15 7.34
C ARG A 116 2.60 -2.03 5.97
N GLY A 117 2.00 -2.58 4.93
CA GLY A 117 2.53 -2.50 3.56
C GLY A 117 2.55 -1.05 3.04
N TYR A 118 1.57 -0.24 3.42
CA TYR A 118 1.55 1.20 3.13
C TYR A 118 2.74 1.93 3.74
N VAL A 119 3.08 1.62 5.00
CA VAL A 119 4.23 2.23 5.68
C VAL A 119 5.53 1.90 4.97
N VAL A 120 5.76 0.63 4.61
CA VAL A 120 6.96 0.22 3.86
C VAL A 120 7.03 0.91 2.50
N ARG A 121 5.92 0.91 1.74
CA ARG A 121 5.84 1.58 0.44
C ARG A 121 6.15 3.08 0.55
N ARG A 122 5.63 3.76 1.58
CA ARG A 122 5.92 5.18 1.85
C ARG A 122 7.40 5.41 2.11
N LEU A 123 8.04 4.60 2.95
CA LEU A 123 9.47 4.73 3.24
C LEU A 123 10.33 4.48 2.00
N ILE A 124 10.01 3.45 1.20
CA ILE A 124 10.67 3.18 -0.09
C ILE A 124 10.59 4.40 -0.98
N ARG A 125 9.38 4.93 -1.23
CA ARG A 125 9.16 6.10 -2.09
C ARG A 125 9.93 7.32 -1.62
N ARG A 126 10.00 7.53 -0.29
CA ARG A 126 10.79 8.59 0.32
C ARG A 126 12.27 8.45 0.00
N VAL A 127 12.84 7.26 0.18
CA VAL A 127 14.25 6.99 -0.21
C VAL A 127 14.46 7.23 -1.70
N VAL A 128 13.58 6.73 -2.56
CA VAL A 128 13.70 6.91 -4.02
C VAL A 128 13.71 8.39 -4.38
N ARG A 129 12.73 9.16 -3.90
CA ARG A 129 12.67 10.61 -4.16
C ARG A 129 13.93 11.30 -3.66
N THR A 130 14.32 11.09 -2.41
CA THR A 130 15.50 11.74 -1.82
C THR A 130 16.77 11.38 -2.57
N GLY A 131 16.94 10.11 -2.99
CA GLY A 131 18.06 9.68 -3.82
C GLY A 131 18.07 10.37 -5.18
N ARG A 132 16.92 10.43 -5.88
CA ARG A 132 16.81 11.12 -7.18
C ARG A 132 17.10 12.61 -7.06
N LEU A 133 16.64 13.26 -5.98
CA LEU A 133 16.89 14.67 -5.67
C LEU A 133 18.40 14.96 -5.54
N ILE A 134 19.16 14.07 -4.90
CA ILE A 134 20.62 14.22 -4.75
C ILE A 134 21.42 13.66 -5.93
N GLY A 135 20.75 13.28 -7.02
CA GLY A 135 21.38 12.86 -8.27
C GLY A 135 21.67 11.36 -8.39
N MET A 136 21.22 10.52 -7.46
CA MET A 136 21.36 9.07 -7.57
C MET A 136 20.48 8.53 -8.69
N ARG A 137 21.06 7.72 -9.57
CA ARG A 137 20.37 7.06 -10.68
C ARG A 137 21.01 5.71 -10.94
N GLY A 138 20.20 4.72 -11.32
CA GLY A 138 20.73 3.45 -11.79
C GLY A 138 21.27 2.52 -10.73
N ASP A 139 21.75 1.36 -11.17
CA ASP A 139 22.57 0.43 -10.38
C ASP A 139 24.07 0.81 -10.39
N GLY A 140 24.45 1.89 -11.08
CA GLY A 140 25.83 2.37 -11.22
C GLY A 140 26.02 3.35 -12.38
N HIS A 141 27.28 3.62 -12.74
CA HIS A 141 27.67 4.63 -13.74
C HIS A 141 27.14 4.40 -15.17
N GLU A 142 26.68 3.19 -15.51
CA GLU A 142 26.37 2.83 -16.90
C GLU A 142 24.86 2.77 -17.22
N ASN A 143 23.98 2.60 -16.22
CA ASN A 143 22.54 2.48 -16.46
C ASN A 143 21.73 3.53 -15.69
N SER A 144 21.62 4.74 -16.26
CA SER A 144 20.92 5.87 -15.63
C SER A 144 19.41 5.65 -15.40
N GLU A 145 18.81 4.62 -16.00
CA GLU A 145 17.37 4.29 -15.87
C GLU A 145 17.10 3.13 -14.90
N GLY A 146 18.15 2.55 -14.32
CA GLY A 146 18.03 1.43 -13.36
C GLY A 146 17.60 1.83 -11.94
N ALA A 147 17.53 0.81 -11.09
CA ALA A 147 17.19 0.90 -9.68
C ALA A 147 18.46 0.93 -8.81
N PHE A 148 18.56 1.90 -7.88
CA PHE A 148 19.68 2.00 -6.94
C PHE A 148 19.42 1.34 -5.59
N LEU A 149 18.16 1.14 -5.20
CA LEU A 149 17.80 0.60 -3.88
C LEU A 149 18.40 -0.79 -3.61
N PRO A 150 18.47 -1.73 -4.57
CA PRO A 150 19.14 -3.01 -4.33
C PRO A 150 20.60 -2.84 -3.89
N SER A 151 21.34 -1.91 -4.49
CA SER A 151 22.75 -1.65 -4.13
C SER A 151 22.90 -1.10 -2.71
N LEU A 152 21.98 -0.24 -2.28
CA LEU A 152 21.93 0.25 -0.90
C LEU A 152 21.58 -0.88 0.07
N ALA A 153 20.57 -1.69 -0.27
CA ALA A 153 20.11 -2.79 0.55
C ALA A 153 21.19 -3.85 0.77
N GLU A 154 22.05 -4.11 -0.23
CA GLU A 154 23.21 -5.01 -0.05
C GLU A 154 24.13 -4.55 1.08
N THR A 155 24.31 -3.24 1.27
CA THR A 155 25.10 -2.70 2.38
C THR A 155 24.40 -2.96 3.71
N VAL A 156 23.09 -2.75 3.79
CA VAL A 156 22.29 -3.02 4.99
C VAL A 156 22.31 -4.50 5.36
N ILE A 157 22.13 -5.37 4.37
CA ILE A 157 22.13 -6.82 4.54
C ILE A 157 23.50 -7.25 5.09
N SER A 158 24.60 -6.82 4.47
CA SER A 158 25.95 -7.14 4.94
C SER A 158 26.22 -6.69 6.39
N LEU A 159 25.69 -5.53 6.82
CA LEU A 159 25.82 -5.07 8.21
C LEU A 159 24.96 -5.85 9.20
N SER A 160 23.93 -6.54 8.70
CA SER A 160 22.90 -7.18 9.52
C SER A 160 23.04 -8.70 9.58
N SER A 161 23.64 -9.36 8.58
CA SER A 161 23.61 -10.83 8.44
C SER A 161 24.20 -11.60 9.63
N GLU A 162 25.18 -11.03 10.36
CA GLU A 162 25.71 -11.66 11.57
C GLU A 162 24.81 -11.49 12.80
N ILE A 163 24.02 -10.41 12.84
CA ILE A 163 23.14 -10.03 13.96
C ILE A 163 21.77 -10.70 13.81
N ASP A 164 21.26 -10.69 12.58
CA ASP A 164 19.97 -11.22 12.19
C ASP A 164 20.10 -12.07 10.91
N PRO A 165 20.25 -13.40 11.06
CA PRO A 165 20.36 -14.32 9.94
C PRO A 165 19.13 -14.33 9.00
N ASP A 166 17.96 -13.89 9.48
CA ASP A 166 16.74 -13.87 8.68
C ASP A 166 16.85 -12.85 7.54
N VAL A 167 17.56 -11.74 7.76
CA VAL A 167 17.83 -10.71 6.75
C VAL A 167 18.59 -11.32 5.56
N GLU A 168 19.64 -12.10 5.82
CA GLU A 168 20.40 -12.80 4.77
C GLU A 168 19.52 -13.85 4.07
N SER A 169 18.78 -14.64 4.85
CA SER A 169 17.91 -15.69 4.29
C SER A 169 16.87 -15.15 3.29
N ARG A 170 16.47 -13.89 3.46
CA ARG A 170 15.46 -13.20 2.64
C ARG A 170 16.04 -12.21 1.64
N ARG A 171 17.36 -12.16 1.48
CA ARG A 171 18.08 -11.27 0.54
C ARG A 171 17.39 -11.16 -0.82
N LYS A 172 17.09 -12.29 -1.46
CA LYS A 172 16.44 -12.31 -2.78
C LYS A 172 15.07 -11.61 -2.79
N SER A 173 14.28 -11.81 -1.74
CA SER A 173 12.97 -11.16 -1.60
C SER A 173 13.13 -9.66 -1.38
N ILE A 174 14.04 -9.26 -0.49
CA ILE A 174 14.31 -7.85 -0.16
C ILE A 174 14.74 -7.09 -1.41
N LEU A 175 15.72 -7.59 -2.14
CA LEU A 175 16.23 -6.94 -3.36
C LEU A 175 15.17 -6.88 -4.46
N GLY A 176 14.39 -7.96 -4.64
CA GLY A 176 13.34 -8.02 -5.65
C GLY A 176 12.19 -7.03 -5.41
N GLU A 177 11.73 -6.91 -4.16
CA GLU A 177 10.66 -5.98 -3.81
C GLU A 177 11.11 -4.51 -3.92
N LEU A 178 12.33 -4.20 -3.46
CA LEU A 178 12.91 -2.87 -3.61
C LEU A 178 13.08 -2.46 -5.07
N GLN A 179 13.59 -3.36 -5.92
CA GLN A 179 13.74 -3.09 -7.34
C GLN A 179 12.39 -2.83 -8.01
N ARG A 180 11.39 -3.67 -7.72
CA ARG A 180 10.05 -3.56 -8.32
C ARG A 180 9.38 -2.24 -7.95
N GLU A 181 9.40 -1.89 -6.67
CA GLU A 181 8.77 -0.64 -6.19
C GLU A 181 9.53 0.60 -6.69
N GLU A 182 10.86 0.59 -6.74
CA GLU A 182 11.62 1.71 -7.28
C GLU A 182 11.31 1.94 -8.76
N LEU A 183 11.41 0.90 -9.60
CA LEU A 183 11.18 1.02 -11.04
C LEU A 183 9.76 1.52 -11.35
N ARG A 184 8.76 1.04 -10.60
CA ARG A 184 7.38 1.51 -10.72
C ARG A 184 7.24 2.97 -10.32
N PHE A 185 7.86 3.37 -9.21
CA PHE A 185 7.71 4.71 -8.68
C PHE A 185 8.46 5.77 -9.51
N VAL A 186 9.64 5.47 -10.05
CA VAL A 186 10.40 6.41 -10.89
C VAL A 186 9.59 6.84 -12.13
N GLN A 187 8.81 5.94 -12.72
CA GLN A 187 7.92 6.26 -13.85
C GLN A 187 6.85 7.29 -13.47
N THR A 188 6.31 7.19 -12.26
CA THR A 188 5.33 8.13 -11.68
C THR A 188 5.98 9.46 -11.31
N LEU A 189 7.15 9.40 -10.67
CA LEU A 189 7.88 10.57 -10.15
C LEU A 189 8.16 11.60 -11.25
N GLY A 190 8.71 11.15 -12.39
CA GLY A 190 9.06 12.04 -13.49
C GLY A 190 7.87 12.77 -14.14
N ARG A 191 6.65 12.25 -14.01
CA ARG A 191 5.42 12.88 -14.53
C ARG A 191 4.82 13.87 -13.54
N GLY A 192 4.86 13.57 -12.24
CA GLY A 192 4.20 14.36 -11.21
C GLY A 192 5.04 15.47 -10.58
N GLU A 193 6.37 15.33 -10.51
CA GLU A 193 7.23 16.33 -9.83
C GLU A 193 7.15 17.73 -10.47
N LYS A 194 7.14 17.82 -11.80
CA LYS A 194 7.06 19.11 -12.50
C LYS A 194 5.76 19.85 -12.20
N LEU A 195 4.63 19.13 -12.25
CA LEU A 195 3.33 19.71 -11.94
C LEU A 195 3.25 20.11 -10.47
N LEU A 196 3.81 19.30 -9.56
CA LEU A 196 3.84 19.65 -8.15
C LEU A 196 4.68 20.90 -7.89
N ASP A 197 5.82 21.06 -8.56
CA ASP A 197 6.64 22.27 -8.46
C ASP A 197 5.86 23.52 -8.90
N GLU A 198 5.17 23.44 -10.03
CA GLU A 198 4.32 24.52 -10.55
C GLU A 198 3.22 24.90 -9.55
N LEU A 199 2.49 23.90 -9.02
CA LEU A 199 1.42 24.10 -8.04
C LEU A 199 1.93 24.70 -6.71
N LEU A 200 3.13 24.32 -6.27
CA LEU A 200 3.73 24.86 -5.06
C LEU A 200 4.15 26.32 -5.24
N ASP A 201 4.73 26.66 -6.39
CA ASP A 201 5.12 28.04 -6.70
C ASP A 201 3.88 28.94 -6.81
N GLU A 202 2.79 28.44 -7.41
CA GLU A 202 1.50 29.12 -7.43
C GLU A 202 0.90 29.31 -6.02
N ALA A 203 0.93 28.28 -5.17
CA ALA A 203 0.44 28.37 -3.79
C ALA A 203 1.25 29.35 -2.92
N LEU A 204 2.56 29.41 -3.14
CA LEU A 204 3.44 30.38 -2.47
C LEU A 204 3.22 31.81 -2.98
N GLY A 205 2.99 31.99 -4.28
CA GLY A 205 2.73 33.30 -4.88
C GLY A 205 1.33 33.87 -4.57
N SER A 206 0.35 33.00 -4.32
CA SER A 206 -1.03 33.37 -4.00
C SER A 206 -1.27 33.62 -2.50
N ALA A 207 -0.32 33.24 -1.63
CA ALA A 207 -0.29 33.65 -0.23
C ALA A 207 0.09 35.14 -0.11
N GLY A 208 -0.84 36.02 -0.48
CA GLY A 208 -0.71 37.48 -0.26
C GLY A 208 -0.74 37.86 1.23
N ASP A 209 -0.48 39.14 1.52
CA ASP A 209 -0.27 39.80 2.84
C ASP A 209 -1.26 39.53 4.00
N ILE A 210 -2.24 38.64 3.82
CA ILE A 210 -3.29 38.31 4.78
C ILE A 210 -3.05 36.88 5.29
N GLY A 211 -2.06 36.69 6.18
CA GLY A 211 -1.96 35.67 7.24
C GLY A 211 -2.30 34.18 7.00
N ASP A 212 -2.78 33.78 5.83
CA ASP A 212 -3.18 32.42 5.49
C ASP A 212 -1.93 31.66 5.03
N LYS A 213 -1.77 30.46 5.56
CA LYS A 213 -0.65 29.60 5.18
C LYS A 213 -0.85 29.16 3.73
N PRO A 214 0.19 29.20 2.88
CA PRO A 214 0.15 28.63 1.54
C PRO A 214 -0.41 27.22 1.57
N CYS A 215 -1.37 26.90 0.70
CA CYS A 215 -2.06 25.61 0.72
C CYS A 215 -2.34 25.11 -0.70
N LEU A 216 -2.01 23.85 -0.98
CA LEU A 216 -2.45 23.15 -2.18
C LEU A 216 -3.92 22.77 -2.04
N SER A 217 -4.72 23.09 -3.06
CA SER A 217 -6.14 22.75 -3.04
C SER A 217 -6.34 21.24 -3.14
N GLY A 218 -7.46 20.74 -2.58
CA GLY A 218 -7.80 19.33 -2.68
C GLY A 218 -7.93 18.82 -4.12
N LYS A 219 -8.30 19.70 -5.05
CA LYS A 219 -8.38 19.41 -6.49
C LYS A 219 -7.00 19.20 -7.11
N ASP A 220 -6.03 20.01 -6.74
CA ASP A 220 -4.65 19.91 -7.25
C ASP A 220 -3.98 18.64 -6.72
N VAL A 221 -4.18 18.35 -5.43
CA VAL A 221 -3.72 17.09 -4.82
C VAL A 221 -4.40 15.88 -5.46
N PHE A 222 -5.70 15.97 -5.75
CA PHE A 222 -6.44 14.92 -6.44
C PHE A 222 -5.96 14.71 -7.87
N LEU A 223 -5.69 15.78 -8.62
CA LEU A 223 -5.12 15.71 -9.97
C LEU A 223 -3.77 14.99 -9.96
N LEU A 224 -2.86 15.37 -9.06
CA LEU A 224 -1.56 14.72 -8.87
C LEU A 224 -1.73 13.22 -8.59
N TYR A 225 -2.65 12.86 -7.70
CA TYR A 225 -2.91 11.48 -7.32
C TYR A 225 -3.55 10.66 -8.45
N ASP A 226 -4.66 11.12 -9.00
CA ASP A 226 -5.50 10.36 -9.93
C ASP A 226 -4.91 10.31 -11.34
N THR A 227 -4.52 11.46 -11.87
CA THR A 227 -4.07 11.58 -13.26
C THR A 227 -2.59 11.26 -13.42
N TYR A 228 -1.76 11.71 -12.47
CA TYR A 228 -0.31 11.53 -12.54
C TYR A 228 0.20 10.36 -11.71
N GLY A 229 -0.66 9.73 -10.90
CA GLY A 229 -0.32 8.62 -10.01
C GLY A 229 0.55 9.04 -8.82
N PHE A 230 0.75 10.34 -8.62
CA PHE A 230 1.71 10.88 -7.67
C PHE A 230 1.19 10.70 -6.24
N PRO A 231 1.93 10.01 -5.35
CA PRO A 231 1.37 9.61 -4.06
C PRO A 231 1.13 10.80 -3.13
N ILE A 232 -0.04 10.80 -2.48
CA ILE A 232 -0.45 11.87 -1.56
C ILE A 232 0.54 12.07 -0.40
N GLU A 233 1.14 10.99 0.11
CA GLU A 233 2.13 11.09 1.18
C GLU A 233 3.41 11.81 0.75
N ILE A 234 3.79 11.68 -0.53
CA ILE A 234 4.94 12.37 -1.09
C ILE A 234 4.58 13.83 -1.39
N THR A 235 3.39 14.09 -1.93
CA THR A 235 2.86 15.45 -2.08
C THR A 235 2.87 16.21 -0.75
N ALA A 236 2.34 15.61 0.31
CA ALA A 236 2.27 16.20 1.64
C ALA A 236 3.66 16.55 2.19
N GLU A 237 4.62 15.64 2.00
CA GLU A 237 5.99 15.83 2.48
C GLU A 237 6.68 16.98 1.74
N ILE A 238 6.61 16.99 0.41
CA ILE A 238 7.21 18.04 -0.43
C ILE A 238 6.59 19.40 -0.13
N ALA A 239 5.26 19.45 0.00
CA ALA A 239 4.56 20.68 0.36
C ALA A 239 5.06 21.20 1.72
N SER A 240 5.14 20.32 2.72
CA SER A 240 5.61 20.71 4.06
C SER A 240 7.07 21.19 4.06
N GLU A 241 7.95 20.63 3.24
CA GLU A 241 9.34 21.09 3.09
C GLU A 241 9.41 22.54 2.56
N ARG A 242 8.43 22.96 1.76
CA ARG A 242 8.30 24.35 1.26
C ARG A 242 7.42 25.24 2.13
N GLY A 243 6.96 24.75 3.29
CA GLY A 243 6.06 25.51 4.16
C GLY A 243 4.61 25.61 3.64
N VAL A 244 4.22 24.75 2.69
CA VAL A 244 2.89 24.68 2.10
C VAL A 244 2.10 23.54 2.75
N THR A 245 0.82 23.75 3.08
CA THR A 245 -0.08 22.70 3.56
C THR A 245 -0.88 22.07 2.43
N ILE A 246 -1.55 20.94 2.68
CA ILE A 246 -2.46 20.32 1.72
C ILE A 246 -3.89 20.29 2.27
N ASP A 247 -4.88 20.61 1.44
CA ASP A 247 -6.29 20.48 1.80
C ASP A 247 -6.77 19.03 1.65
N MET A 248 -6.56 18.26 2.73
CA MET A 248 -7.03 16.87 2.80
C MET A 248 -8.55 16.73 2.69
N LYS A 249 -9.32 17.70 3.20
CA LYS A 249 -10.78 17.63 3.15
C LYS A 249 -11.27 17.81 1.72
N GLY A 250 -10.69 18.77 1.00
CA GLY A 250 -10.95 18.95 -0.43
C GLY A 250 -10.56 17.72 -1.24
N PHE A 251 -9.43 17.09 -0.93
CA PHE A 251 -9.00 15.85 -1.60
C PHE A 251 -10.01 14.72 -1.38
N ASP A 252 -10.46 14.50 -0.14
CA ASP A 252 -11.46 13.47 0.18
C ASP A 252 -12.80 13.72 -0.55
N ILE A 253 -13.20 14.99 -0.69
CA ILE A 253 -14.38 15.37 -1.47
C ILE A 253 -14.21 14.99 -2.94
N GLU A 254 -13.05 15.25 -3.55
CA GLU A 254 -12.81 14.88 -4.95
C GLU A 254 -12.71 13.37 -5.15
N MET A 255 -12.10 12.63 -4.22
CA MET A 255 -12.12 11.16 -4.21
C MET A 255 -13.55 10.61 -4.17
N GLU A 256 -14.43 11.19 -3.35
CA GLU A 256 -15.84 10.78 -3.28
C GLU A 256 -16.62 11.19 -4.53
N ASN A 257 -16.32 12.36 -5.12
CA ASN A 257 -16.89 12.79 -6.39
C ASN A 257 -16.51 11.83 -7.52
N GLN A 258 -15.24 11.45 -7.61
CA GLN A 258 -14.75 10.46 -8.58
C GLN A 258 -15.46 9.12 -8.37
N ARG A 259 -15.56 8.65 -7.13
CA ARG A 259 -16.28 7.41 -6.81
C ARG A 259 -17.73 7.44 -7.29
N LYS A 260 -18.45 8.56 -7.04
CA LYS A 260 -19.82 8.77 -7.53
C LYS A 260 -19.90 8.84 -9.05
N GLN A 261 -18.94 9.50 -9.70
CA GLN A 261 -18.88 9.58 -11.16
C GLN A 261 -18.58 8.22 -11.80
N SER A 262 -17.65 7.43 -11.26
CA SER A 262 -17.38 6.07 -11.72
C SER A 262 -18.60 5.17 -11.55
N GLN A 263 -19.36 5.32 -10.46
CA GLN A 263 -20.64 4.64 -10.27
C GLN A 263 -21.71 5.11 -11.26
N ALA A 264 -21.81 6.40 -11.53
CA ALA A 264 -22.75 6.97 -12.50
C ALA A 264 -22.39 6.58 -13.95
N ALA A 265 -21.10 6.56 -14.30
CA ALA A 265 -20.60 6.09 -15.60
C ALA A 265 -20.82 4.57 -15.77
N HIS A 266 -20.62 3.77 -14.71
CA HIS A 266 -21.07 2.38 -14.69
C HIS A 266 -22.58 2.25 -14.88
N ASN A 267 -23.39 3.16 -14.32
CA ASN A 267 -24.84 3.17 -14.50
C ASN A 267 -25.26 3.59 -15.92
N VAL A 268 -24.55 4.51 -16.57
CA VAL A 268 -24.82 4.96 -17.95
C VAL A 268 -24.38 3.91 -18.98
N ILE A 269 -23.23 3.26 -18.77
CA ILE A 269 -22.79 2.13 -19.60
C ILE A 269 -23.77 0.96 -19.42
N LYS A 270 -24.31 0.73 -18.22
CA LYS A 270 -25.40 -0.24 -17.96
C LYS A 270 -26.76 0.16 -18.54
N LEU A 271 -27.06 1.45 -18.69
CA LEU A 271 -28.28 1.91 -19.37
C LEU A 271 -28.26 1.63 -20.89
N SER A 272 -27.10 1.28 -21.43
CA SER A 272 -26.94 0.82 -22.82
C SER A 272 -27.24 -0.68 -22.99
N VAL A 273 -27.37 -1.42 -21.88
CA VAL A 273 -27.67 -2.86 -21.82
C VAL A 273 -28.90 -3.04 -20.93
N GLY A 274 -30.05 -2.68 -21.51
CA GLY A 274 -31.26 -2.20 -20.82
C GLY A 274 -32.03 -3.13 -19.86
N ASN A 275 -31.49 -4.24 -19.36
CA ASN A 275 -32.20 -5.13 -18.42
C ASN A 275 -31.39 -5.58 -17.18
N GLU A 276 -30.11 -5.22 -17.07
CA GLU A 276 -29.21 -5.75 -16.03
C GLU A 276 -29.44 -5.12 -14.64
N THR A 277 -30.03 -3.91 -14.58
CA THR A 277 -30.01 -3.07 -13.37
C THR A 277 -31.17 -3.27 -12.39
N GLU A 278 -32.30 -3.85 -12.78
CA GLU A 278 -33.44 -4.03 -11.87
C GLU A 278 -33.28 -5.23 -10.92
N ILE A 279 -32.61 -6.28 -11.36
CA ILE A 279 -32.45 -7.53 -10.58
C ILE A 279 -31.23 -7.48 -9.67
N ILE A 280 -30.16 -6.84 -10.13
CA ILE A 280 -28.99 -6.60 -9.26
C ILE A 280 -29.38 -5.70 -8.07
N LYS A 281 -30.39 -4.82 -8.21
CA LYS A 281 -30.89 -4.01 -7.09
C LYS A 281 -31.72 -4.79 -6.06
N SER A 282 -32.26 -5.96 -6.39
CA SER A 282 -33.10 -6.78 -5.49
C SER A 282 -32.32 -7.92 -4.80
N ILE A 283 -31.08 -8.15 -5.21
CA ILE A 283 -30.21 -9.20 -4.65
C ILE A 283 -29.37 -8.61 -3.50
N PRO A 284 -29.24 -9.32 -2.35
CA PRO A 284 -28.37 -8.87 -1.27
C PRO A 284 -26.90 -8.84 -1.67
N ASP A 285 -26.09 -8.08 -0.93
CA ASP A 285 -24.64 -8.08 -1.07
C ASP A 285 -24.05 -9.49 -0.98
N THR A 286 -23.02 -9.76 -1.79
CA THR A 286 -22.27 -11.02 -1.75
C THR A 286 -21.26 -10.99 -0.60
N GLU A 287 -21.27 -12.02 0.25
CA GLU A 287 -20.25 -12.22 1.29
C GLU A 287 -18.92 -12.68 0.65
N PHE A 288 -17.84 -11.92 0.85
CA PHE A 288 -16.55 -12.26 0.27
C PHE A 288 -15.67 -13.08 1.23
N LEU A 289 -15.27 -14.27 0.80
CA LEU A 289 -14.53 -15.27 1.59
C LEU A 289 -13.09 -15.50 1.09
N GLY A 290 -12.68 -14.79 0.03
CA GLY A 290 -11.42 -15.06 -0.68
C GLY A 290 -10.14 -14.70 0.06
N TYR A 291 -10.25 -14.09 1.26
CA TYR A 291 -9.12 -13.85 2.16
C TYR A 291 -8.66 -15.12 2.89
N GLU A 292 -9.57 -16.05 3.15
CA GLU A 292 -9.33 -17.21 4.01
C GLU A 292 -9.24 -18.53 3.22
N SER A 293 -9.94 -18.61 2.08
CA SER A 293 -10.03 -19.83 1.29
C SER A 293 -10.13 -19.57 -0.22
N LEU A 294 -9.61 -20.52 -1.01
CA LEU A 294 -9.83 -20.59 -2.47
C LEU A 294 -11.08 -21.40 -2.85
N PHE A 295 -11.75 -21.97 -1.86
CA PHE A 295 -12.93 -22.82 -2.01
C PHE A 295 -14.06 -22.35 -1.09
N ALA A 296 -15.31 -22.31 -1.59
CA ALA A 296 -16.48 -22.11 -0.74
C ALA A 296 -17.73 -22.73 -1.35
N THR A 297 -18.61 -23.28 -0.52
CA THR A 297 -19.98 -23.64 -0.92
C THR A 297 -20.87 -22.41 -0.86
N ALA A 298 -21.62 -22.15 -1.92
CA ALA A 298 -22.50 -20.99 -2.09
C ALA A 298 -23.87 -21.39 -2.63
N VAL A 299 -24.79 -20.43 -2.72
CA VAL A 299 -26.12 -20.57 -3.32
C VAL A 299 -26.26 -19.59 -4.48
N VAL A 300 -26.74 -20.08 -5.63
CA VAL A 300 -27.03 -19.25 -6.80
C VAL A 300 -28.21 -18.32 -6.50
N LYS A 301 -27.98 -17.01 -6.52
CA LYS A 301 -29.00 -15.97 -6.29
C LYS A 301 -29.59 -15.40 -7.57
N GLY A 302 -28.86 -15.51 -8.68
CA GLY A 302 -29.32 -15.05 -9.98
C GLY A 302 -28.45 -15.59 -11.11
N ILE A 303 -29.05 -15.70 -12.29
CA ILE A 303 -28.40 -16.12 -13.53
C ILE A 303 -28.81 -15.11 -14.61
N LEU A 304 -27.85 -14.59 -15.36
CA LEU A 304 -28.07 -13.67 -16.48
C LEU A 304 -27.47 -14.24 -17.76
N ILE A 305 -28.17 -14.08 -18.89
CA ILE A 305 -27.67 -14.31 -20.24
C ILE A 305 -27.78 -13.00 -21.02
N ASN A 306 -26.65 -12.46 -21.48
CA ASN A 306 -26.59 -11.16 -22.15
C ASN A 306 -27.34 -10.05 -21.35
N GLY A 307 -27.18 -10.07 -20.03
CA GLY A 307 -27.84 -9.13 -19.10
C GLY A 307 -29.33 -9.39 -18.81
N ASN A 308 -29.93 -10.46 -19.36
CA ASN A 308 -31.33 -10.82 -19.08
C ASN A 308 -31.42 -11.96 -18.06
N PRO A 309 -32.28 -11.86 -17.03
CA PRO A 309 -32.49 -12.93 -16.06
C PRO A 309 -33.08 -14.19 -16.66
N VAL A 310 -32.60 -15.33 -16.17
CA VAL A 310 -33.18 -16.64 -16.44
C VAL A 310 -33.23 -17.46 -15.17
N GLU A 311 -34.21 -18.37 -15.06
CA GLU A 311 -34.30 -19.30 -13.92
C GLU A 311 -33.36 -20.50 -14.08
N ASN A 312 -33.07 -20.88 -15.33
CA ASN A 312 -32.18 -21.98 -15.65
C ASN A 312 -31.36 -21.70 -16.92
N VAL A 313 -30.26 -22.43 -17.08
CA VAL A 313 -29.38 -22.33 -18.25
C VAL A 313 -28.63 -23.64 -18.47
N SER A 314 -28.40 -23.97 -19.75
CA SER A 314 -27.83 -25.26 -20.19
C SER A 314 -26.42 -25.11 -20.77
N GLU A 315 -25.76 -26.26 -20.91
CA GLU A 315 -24.42 -26.41 -21.50
C GLU A 315 -24.21 -25.61 -22.79
N GLY A 316 -22.99 -25.07 -22.94
CA GLY A 316 -22.56 -24.31 -24.11
C GLY A 316 -22.89 -22.82 -24.07
N THR A 317 -23.55 -22.34 -23.02
CA THR A 317 -24.00 -20.95 -22.90
C THR A 317 -23.01 -20.10 -22.10
N ASP A 318 -22.74 -18.89 -22.56
CA ASP A 318 -22.05 -17.85 -21.79
C ASP A 318 -23.04 -17.18 -20.82
N VAL A 319 -22.64 -17.09 -19.56
CA VAL A 319 -23.53 -16.77 -18.44
C VAL A 319 -22.85 -15.85 -17.43
N GLU A 320 -23.66 -15.10 -16.70
CA GLU A 320 -23.25 -14.37 -15.51
C GLU A 320 -24.00 -14.95 -14.29
N ILE A 321 -23.24 -15.37 -13.29
CA ILE A 321 -23.77 -16.02 -12.09
C ILE A 321 -23.57 -15.13 -10.87
N LEU A 322 -24.64 -14.94 -10.11
CA LEU A 322 -24.64 -14.19 -8.85
C LEU A 322 -24.76 -15.17 -7.68
N LEU A 323 -23.88 -15.04 -6.70
CA LEU A 323 -23.81 -15.92 -5.53
C LEU A 323 -24.07 -15.13 -4.23
N ASP A 324 -24.54 -15.82 -3.20
CA ASP A 324 -24.67 -15.24 -1.85
C ASP A 324 -23.30 -15.01 -1.18
N ARG A 325 -22.32 -15.85 -1.51
CA ARG A 325 -20.93 -15.74 -1.03
C ARG A 325 -19.95 -16.24 -2.08
N THR A 326 -18.71 -15.74 -2.08
CA THR A 326 -17.69 -16.17 -3.05
C THR A 326 -16.26 -16.06 -2.55
N PRO A 327 -15.35 -17.01 -2.91
CA PRO A 327 -13.92 -16.88 -2.71
C PRO A 327 -13.20 -16.10 -3.83
N PHE A 328 -13.89 -15.76 -4.92
CA PHE A 328 -13.30 -15.11 -6.11
C PHE A 328 -13.15 -13.60 -5.90
N TYR A 329 -11.95 -13.06 -6.09
CA TYR A 329 -11.73 -11.63 -6.26
C TYR A 329 -12.36 -11.18 -7.57
N ALA A 330 -13.16 -10.14 -7.45
CA ALA A 330 -13.60 -9.39 -8.60
C ALA A 330 -12.55 -8.37 -9.05
N GLU A 331 -12.49 -8.09 -10.34
CA GLU A 331 -11.66 -7.06 -10.94
C GLU A 331 -11.88 -5.73 -10.22
N SER A 332 -10.80 -5.15 -9.71
CA SER A 332 -10.83 -3.88 -9.00
C SER A 332 -9.42 -3.27 -8.92
N GLY A 333 -9.31 -1.95 -9.05
CA GLY A 333 -8.04 -1.24 -8.84
C GLY A 333 -6.90 -1.67 -9.79
N GLY A 334 -7.22 -2.13 -11.00
CA GLY A 334 -6.24 -2.61 -11.98
C GLY A 334 -5.80 -4.07 -11.81
N GLN A 335 -6.40 -4.81 -10.87
CA GLN A 335 -6.19 -6.25 -10.69
C GLN A 335 -7.22 -7.03 -11.52
N VAL A 336 -6.77 -7.98 -12.34
CA VAL A 336 -7.64 -8.88 -13.12
C VAL A 336 -8.45 -9.76 -12.17
N GLY A 337 -9.74 -9.94 -12.46
CA GLY A 337 -10.63 -10.82 -11.71
C GLY A 337 -10.16 -12.28 -11.75
N ASP A 338 -10.62 -13.07 -10.79
CA ASP A 338 -10.20 -14.46 -10.69
C ASP A 338 -10.83 -15.37 -11.74
N ASN A 339 -10.07 -16.41 -12.06
CA ASN A 339 -10.51 -17.55 -12.86
C ASN A 339 -10.71 -18.77 -11.97
N GLY A 340 -11.54 -19.71 -12.44
CA GLY A 340 -11.78 -20.94 -11.70
C GLY A 340 -13.01 -21.66 -12.20
N PHE A 341 -13.61 -22.47 -11.33
CA PHE A 341 -14.75 -23.30 -11.67
C PHE A 341 -15.82 -23.24 -10.59
N LEU A 342 -17.08 -23.35 -11.03
CA LEU A 342 -18.21 -23.63 -10.15
C LEU A 342 -18.73 -25.04 -10.46
N TYR A 343 -18.98 -25.82 -9.41
CA TYR A 343 -19.41 -27.22 -9.51
C TYR A 343 -20.77 -27.41 -8.85
N VAL A 344 -21.73 -27.93 -9.61
CA VAL A 344 -23.05 -28.34 -9.09
C VAL A 344 -23.05 -29.86 -8.95
N TYR A 345 -23.34 -30.36 -7.75
CA TYR A 345 -23.47 -31.80 -7.48
C TYR A 345 -24.95 -32.19 -7.39
N GLY A 346 -25.30 -33.35 -7.96
CA GLY A 346 -26.67 -33.88 -7.90
C GLY A 346 -27.04 -34.41 -6.51
N GLU A 347 -28.33 -34.37 -6.19
CA GLU A 347 -28.88 -34.84 -4.90
C GLU A 347 -28.79 -36.38 -4.73
N GLU A 348 -28.63 -37.13 -5.83
CA GLU A 348 -28.42 -38.58 -5.81
C GLU A 348 -27.02 -38.96 -6.35
N GLY A 349 -26.13 -39.40 -5.45
CA GLY A 349 -24.94 -40.17 -5.81
C GLY A 349 -23.65 -39.40 -6.11
N GLY A 350 -23.56 -38.11 -5.77
CA GLY A 350 -22.29 -37.34 -5.85
C GLY A 350 -21.73 -37.16 -7.27
N LYS A 351 -22.52 -37.50 -8.30
CA LYS A 351 -22.14 -37.19 -9.69
C LYS A 351 -22.24 -35.68 -9.90
N GLN A 352 -21.15 -35.13 -10.43
CA GLN A 352 -21.07 -33.75 -10.87
C GLN A 352 -22.10 -33.52 -11.98
N ASN A 353 -23.11 -32.70 -11.67
CA ASN A 353 -24.27 -32.47 -12.52
C ASN A 353 -24.05 -31.28 -13.46
N ALA A 354 -23.28 -30.27 -13.03
CA ALA A 354 -22.90 -29.15 -13.88
C ALA A 354 -21.52 -28.59 -13.56
N VAL A 355 -20.86 -28.02 -14.57
CA VAL A 355 -19.58 -27.31 -14.46
C VAL A 355 -19.66 -25.99 -15.18
N ILE A 356 -19.32 -24.91 -14.49
CA ILE A 356 -19.18 -23.59 -15.08
C ILE A 356 -17.71 -23.18 -14.98
N GLU A 357 -17.09 -22.86 -16.12
CA GLU A 357 -15.75 -22.25 -16.15
C GLU A 357 -15.91 -20.74 -15.98
N ILE A 358 -15.35 -20.19 -14.91
CA ILE A 358 -15.32 -18.76 -14.64
C ILE A 358 -14.06 -18.16 -15.28
N LYS A 359 -14.29 -17.17 -16.15
CA LYS A 359 -13.24 -16.50 -16.92
C LYS A 359 -12.93 -15.10 -16.38
N ASP A 360 -13.91 -14.49 -15.71
CA ASP A 360 -13.79 -13.16 -15.13
C ASP A 360 -14.80 -13.00 -13.99
N VAL A 361 -14.49 -12.15 -13.03
CA VAL A 361 -15.40 -11.78 -11.95
C VAL A 361 -15.39 -10.27 -11.81
N GLN A 362 -16.56 -9.63 -11.84
CA GLN A 362 -16.69 -8.17 -11.79
C GLN A 362 -17.53 -7.73 -10.60
N LYS A 363 -17.28 -6.51 -10.09
CA LYS A 363 -18.16 -5.88 -9.09
C LYS A 363 -19.26 -5.09 -9.77
N SER A 364 -20.50 -5.32 -9.35
CA SER A 364 -21.65 -4.53 -9.77
C SER A 364 -22.05 -3.51 -8.69
N LEU A 365 -23.17 -2.81 -8.86
CA LEU A 365 -23.73 -1.89 -7.85
C LEU A 365 -23.90 -2.64 -6.51
N GLY A 366 -23.48 -2.03 -5.41
CA GLY A 366 -23.40 -2.69 -4.10
C GLY A 366 -22.11 -3.50 -3.93
N ASN A 367 -22.13 -4.52 -3.07
CA ASN A 367 -21.04 -5.49 -2.92
C ASN A 367 -21.40 -6.82 -3.61
N ILE A 368 -21.96 -6.75 -4.82
CA ILE A 368 -22.40 -7.91 -5.61
C ILE A 368 -21.31 -8.33 -6.59
N PHE A 369 -20.94 -9.61 -6.55
CA PHE A 369 -19.92 -10.20 -7.41
C PHE A 369 -20.59 -10.95 -8.57
N VAL A 370 -20.23 -10.56 -9.79
CA VAL A 370 -20.76 -11.10 -11.04
C VAL A 370 -19.73 -12.05 -11.63
N HIS A 371 -20.01 -13.36 -11.61
CA HIS A 371 -19.10 -14.39 -12.11
C HIS A 371 -19.42 -14.67 -13.58
N LYS A 372 -18.55 -14.23 -14.49
CA LYS A 372 -18.73 -14.37 -15.93
C LYS A 372 -18.02 -15.62 -16.43
N GLY A 373 -18.75 -16.49 -17.13
CA GLY A 373 -18.23 -17.80 -17.49
C GLY A 373 -19.03 -18.51 -18.56
N THR A 374 -18.62 -19.74 -18.87
CA THR A 374 -19.31 -20.62 -19.83
C THR A 374 -19.68 -21.93 -19.14
N ILE A 375 -20.91 -22.41 -19.36
CA ILE A 375 -21.33 -23.73 -18.86
C ILE A 375 -20.68 -24.81 -19.72
N LYS A 376 -19.75 -25.56 -19.14
CA LYS A 376 -19.02 -26.64 -19.81
C LYS A 376 -19.77 -27.95 -19.83
N GLN A 377 -20.63 -28.16 -18.84
CA GLN A 377 -21.39 -29.40 -18.70
C GLN A 377 -22.66 -29.14 -17.90
N GLY A 378 -23.78 -29.74 -18.31
CA GLY A 378 -25.01 -29.79 -17.53
C GLY A 378 -25.85 -28.51 -17.52
N SER A 379 -26.67 -28.32 -16.48
CA SER A 379 -27.52 -27.13 -16.31
C SER A 379 -27.48 -26.59 -14.88
N VAL A 380 -27.73 -25.28 -14.75
CA VAL A 380 -27.72 -24.56 -13.48
C VAL A 380 -29.04 -23.85 -13.29
N GLU A 381 -29.56 -23.86 -12.06
CA GLU A 381 -30.82 -23.21 -11.67
C GLU A 381 -30.60 -22.25 -10.51
N VAL A 382 -31.39 -21.17 -10.47
CA VAL A 382 -31.42 -20.24 -9.33
C VAL A 382 -31.87 -20.99 -8.07
N GLY A 383 -31.21 -20.71 -6.93
CA GLY A 383 -31.49 -21.33 -5.63
C GLY A 383 -30.71 -22.62 -5.34
N LYS A 384 -29.99 -23.17 -6.32
CA LYS A 384 -29.16 -24.37 -6.11
C LYS A 384 -27.87 -24.06 -5.36
N LYS A 385 -27.40 -25.05 -4.60
CA LYS A 385 -26.07 -25.04 -3.96
C LYS A 385 -25.00 -25.35 -4.99
N ILE A 386 -23.87 -24.68 -4.86
CA ILE A 386 -22.74 -24.79 -5.78
C ILE A 386 -21.43 -24.66 -5.02
N ASP A 387 -20.41 -25.42 -5.41
CA ASP A 387 -19.07 -25.29 -4.87
C ASP A 387 -18.22 -24.42 -5.80
N ALA A 388 -17.73 -23.31 -5.27
CA ALA A 388 -16.91 -22.34 -5.95
C ALA A 388 -15.44 -22.61 -5.66
N ALA A 389 -14.63 -22.80 -6.71
CA ALA A 389 -13.21 -23.14 -6.61
C ALA A 389 -12.36 -22.23 -7.51
N VAL A 390 -11.50 -21.42 -6.90
CA VAL A 390 -10.59 -20.51 -7.60
C VAL A 390 -9.39 -21.29 -8.11
N ASP A 391 -8.94 -20.99 -9.34
CA ASP A 391 -7.66 -21.49 -9.83
C ASP A 391 -6.50 -20.77 -9.12
N GLY A 392 -5.93 -21.45 -8.14
CA GLY A 392 -4.82 -20.94 -7.33
C GLY A 392 -3.56 -20.57 -8.14
N LYS A 393 -3.37 -21.12 -9.34
CA LYS A 393 -2.21 -20.77 -10.21
C LYS A 393 -2.41 -19.42 -10.88
N LEU A 394 -3.64 -19.11 -11.30
CA LEU A 394 -3.98 -17.83 -11.94
C LEU A 394 -4.14 -16.72 -10.90
N ARG A 395 -4.63 -17.04 -9.69
CA ARG A 395 -4.61 -16.14 -8.53
C ARG A 395 -3.20 -15.62 -8.20
N GLN A 396 -2.14 -16.43 -8.41
CA GLN A 396 -0.76 -15.99 -8.20
C GLN A 396 -0.29 -14.95 -9.23
N GLY A 397 -0.88 -14.92 -10.42
CA GLY A 397 -0.63 -13.89 -11.45
C GLY A 397 -1.36 -12.56 -11.19
N ALA A 398 -2.33 -12.57 -10.28
CA ALA A 398 -3.10 -11.40 -9.86
C ALA A 398 -2.60 -10.80 -8.52
N LYS A 399 -1.45 -11.27 -7.99
CA LYS A 399 -0.74 -10.59 -6.90
C LYS A 399 0.15 -9.49 -7.48
N VAL A 400 -0.34 -8.24 -7.44
CA VAL A 400 0.48 -7.02 -7.48
C VAL A 400 0.46 -6.37 -6.11
#